data_AF-A0A938GGD9-F1
#
_entry.id   AF-A0A938GGD9-F1
#
_cell.length_a   1.000
_cell.length_b   1.000
_cell.length_c   1.000
_cell.angle_alpha   90.00
_cell.angle_beta   90.00
_cell.angle_gamma   90.00
#
_symmetry.space_group_name_H-M   'P 1'
#
loop_
_entity.id
_entity.type
_entity.pdbx_description
1 polymer ?
#
loop_
_entity_poly.entity_id
_entity_poly.type
_entity_poly.pdbx_seq_one_letter_code
_entity_poly.pdbx_strand_id
1 'polypeptide(L)'
;MDPTKIGVSGCSGGGTLSSYLMALDDRIACAAPSCYLTSFRRLIDTRGPQDAEQNIHAQIAFGMDHADYVLMHAPKPALILAAKKDFFETR
;
A
#
# COMPACT_ATOMS: atom_id res chain seq x y z
N MET A 1 -0.93 -4.70 25.94
CA MET A 1 -0.33 -4.37 24.64
C MET A 1 1.10 -4.87 24.64
N ASP A 2 1.50 -5.65 23.63
CA ASP A 2 2.90 -6.03 23.41
C ASP A 2 3.44 -5.13 22.29
N PRO A 3 4.38 -4.20 22.59
CA PRO A 3 4.88 -3.24 21.59
C PRO A 3 5.68 -3.91 20.46
N THR A 4 6.03 -5.19 20.59
CA THR A 4 6.74 -5.97 19.57
C THR A 4 5.80 -6.72 18.62
N LYS A 5 4.48 -6.67 18.87
CA LYS A 5 3.46 -7.41 18.10
C LYS A 5 2.39 -6.48 17.55
N ILE A 6 2.81 -5.45 16.83
CA ILE A 6 1.91 -4.49 16.19
C ILE A 6 1.66 -4.92 14.75
N GLY A 7 0.39 -5.19 14.42
CA GLY A 7 -0.05 -5.46 13.05
C GLY A 7 -0.89 -4.30 12.49
N VAL A 8 -0.86 -4.10 11.18
CA VAL A 8 -1.69 -3.10 10.49
C VAL A 8 -2.49 -3.71 9.36
N SER A 9 -3.76 -3.33 9.25
CA SER A 9 -4.64 -3.72 8.15
C SER A 9 -5.73 -2.66 7.95
N GLY A 10 -6.20 -2.55 6.71
CA GLY A 10 -7.23 -1.61 6.32
C GLY A 10 -7.63 -1.82 4.86
N CYS A 11 -8.81 -1.34 4.50
CA CYS A 11 -9.40 -1.48 3.17
C CYS A 11 -9.50 -0.13 2.46
N SER A 12 -9.22 -0.09 1.16
CA SER A 12 -9.30 1.12 0.32
C SER A 12 -8.39 2.23 0.87
N GLY A 13 -8.91 3.38 1.31
CA GLY A 13 -8.13 4.41 2.00
C GLY A 13 -7.39 3.89 3.25
N GLY A 14 -7.99 2.93 3.98
CA GLY A 14 -7.30 2.21 5.04
C GLY A 14 -6.19 1.28 4.54
N GLY A 15 -6.33 0.75 3.32
CA GLY A 15 -5.30 -0.02 2.63
C GLY A 15 -4.13 0.86 2.18
N THR A 16 -4.41 2.11 1.78
CA THR A 16 -3.41 3.15 1.55
C THR A 16 -2.61 3.42 2.81
N LEU A 17 -3.28 3.77 3.90
CA LEU A 17 -2.59 4.07 5.16
C LEU A 17 -1.83 2.85 5.70
N SER A 18 -2.39 1.64 5.56
CA SER A 18 -1.70 0.39 5.92
C SER A 18 -0.41 0.19 5.11
N SER A 19 -0.43 0.56 3.82
CA SER A 19 0.75 0.45 2.96
C SER A 19 1.83 1.47 3.32
N TYR A 20 1.45 2.68 3.73
CA TYR A 20 2.40 3.69 4.21
C TYR A 20 2.99 3.33 5.57
N LEU A 21 2.15 2.86 6.50
CA LEU A 21 2.61 2.44 7.82
C LEU A 21 3.55 1.24 7.74
N MET A 22 3.25 0.23 6.91
CA MET A 22 4.17 -0.91 6.77
C MET A 22 5.52 -0.50 6.14
N ALA A 23 5.52 0.49 5.25
CA ALA A 23 6.75 0.95 4.60
C ALA A 23 7.60 1.87 5.48
N LEU A 24 6.98 2.68 6.35
CA LEU A 24 7.65 3.79 7.05
C LEU A 24 7.79 3.62 8.56
N ASP A 25 7.01 2.75 9.20
CA ASP A 25 7.08 2.55 10.66
C ASP A 25 7.66 1.18 11.01
N ASP A 26 8.91 1.19 11.48
CA ASP A 26 9.65 -0.02 11.83
C ASP A 26 9.01 -0.86 12.96
N ARG A 27 8.06 -0.29 13.72
CA ARG A 27 7.35 -1.01 14.78
C ARG A 27 6.30 -1.97 14.23
N ILE A 28 5.88 -1.81 12.98
CA ILE A 28 4.94 -2.72 12.33
C ILE A 28 5.63 -4.07 12.12
N ALA A 29 5.14 -5.09 12.81
CA ALA A 29 5.65 -6.46 12.76
C ALA A 29 5.02 -7.27 11.61
N CYS A 30 3.77 -6.98 11.24
CA CYS A 30 3.08 -7.59 10.10
C CYS A 30 2.04 -6.64 9.48
N ALA A 31 1.77 -6.81 8.19
CA ALA A 31 0.84 -5.96 7.46
C ALA A 31 -0.12 -6.75 6.56
N ALA A 32 -1.35 -6.28 6.42
CA ALA A 32 -2.34 -6.83 5.50
C ALA A 32 -3.18 -5.73 4.82
N PRO A 33 -2.60 -4.96 3.88
CA PRO A 33 -3.34 -3.95 3.13
C PRO A 33 -4.34 -4.60 2.16
N SER A 34 -5.56 -4.05 2.12
CA SER A 34 -6.66 -4.54 1.28
C SER A 34 -7.13 -3.49 0.29
N CYS A 35 -7.41 -3.94 -0.94
CA CYS A 35 -8.07 -3.13 -1.98
C CYS A 35 -7.38 -1.79 -2.26
N TYR A 36 -6.05 -1.79 -2.44
CA TYR A 36 -5.27 -0.57 -2.72
C TYR A 36 -4.02 -0.82 -3.60
N LEU A 37 -3.21 -1.83 -3.26
CA LEU A 37 -1.96 -2.09 -3.98
C LEU A 37 -2.24 -2.49 -5.45
N THR A 38 -1.54 -1.83 -6.38
CA THR A 38 -1.60 -2.02 -7.84
C THR A 38 -0.25 -1.57 -8.44
N SER A 39 -0.20 -1.06 -9.67
CA SER A 39 0.91 -0.26 -10.20
C SER A 39 0.42 1.14 -10.59
N PHE A 40 1.27 2.16 -10.49
CA PHE A 40 0.92 3.50 -10.98
C PHE A 40 0.57 3.49 -12.46
N ARG A 41 1.25 2.66 -13.26
CA ARG A 41 0.93 2.51 -14.68
C ARG A 41 -0.54 2.10 -14.87
N ARG A 42 -0.98 1.05 -14.18
CA ARG A 42 -2.37 0.56 -14.28
C ARG A 42 -3.36 1.57 -13.73
N LEU A 43 -3.04 2.20 -12.60
CA LEU A 43 -3.88 3.19 -11.95
C LEU A 43 -4.14 4.40 -12.86
N ILE A 44 -3.09 4.95 -13.46
CA ILE A 44 -3.18 6.10 -14.37
C ILE A 44 -3.93 5.74 -15.65
N ASP A 45 -3.68 4.56 -16.22
CA ASP A 45 -4.33 4.13 -17.46
C ASP A 45 -5.84 3.84 -17.29
N THR A 46 -6.31 3.56 -16.07
CA THR A 46 -7.71 3.12 -15.83
C THR A 46 -8.57 4.09 -15.01
N ARG A 47 -8.01 4.69 -13.96
CA ARG A 47 -8.73 5.52 -12.98
C ARG A 47 -8.24 6.95 -12.94
N GLY A 48 -6.97 7.17 -13.29
CA GLY A 48 -6.34 8.48 -13.20
C GLY A 48 -5.97 8.88 -11.76
N PRO A 49 -5.88 10.18 -11.45
CA PRO A 49 -5.45 10.67 -10.14
C PRO A 49 -6.40 10.22 -9.02
N GLN A 50 -5.83 9.91 -7.86
CA GLN A 50 -6.56 9.53 -6.66
C GLN A 50 -6.81 10.73 -5.74
N ASP A 51 -7.52 10.49 -4.63
CA ASP A 51 -7.69 11.50 -3.58
C ASP A 51 -6.34 12.07 -3.15
N ALA A 52 -6.28 13.37 -2.89
CA ALA A 52 -5.01 14.07 -2.63
C ALA A 52 -4.25 13.46 -1.44
N GLU A 53 -4.97 12.99 -0.41
CA GLU A 53 -4.40 12.33 0.77
C GLU A 53 -3.75 10.97 0.49
N GLN A 54 -4.11 10.32 -0.63
CA GLN A 54 -3.56 9.04 -1.04
C GLN A 54 -2.30 9.18 -1.92
N ASN A 55 -1.80 10.38 -2.16
CA ASN A 55 -0.65 10.61 -3.06
C ASN A 55 0.54 11.24 -2.32
N ILE A 56 1.70 10.58 -2.40
CA ILE A 56 2.96 11.16 -1.96
C ILE A 56 3.48 12.09 -3.06
N HIS A 57 3.84 13.32 -2.68
CA HIS A 57 4.36 14.31 -3.63
C HIS A 57 5.55 13.76 -4.40
N ALA A 58 5.50 13.88 -5.73
CA ALA A 58 6.56 13.49 -6.66
C ALA A 58 6.98 12.00 -6.65
N GLN A 59 6.23 11.09 -6.00
CA GLN A 59 6.61 9.66 -5.91
C GLN A 59 6.96 9.01 -7.27
N ILE A 60 6.18 9.31 -8.31
CA ILE A 60 6.39 8.78 -9.67
C ILE A 60 7.66 9.37 -10.29
N ALA A 61 7.93 10.67 -10.05
CA ALA A 61 9.13 11.32 -10.57
C ALA A 61 10.41 10.76 -9.93
N PHE A 62 10.31 10.27 -8.68
CA PHE A 62 11.38 9.52 -8.01
C PHE A 62 11.44 8.03 -8.39
N GLY A 63 10.57 7.57 -9.29
CA GLY A 63 10.57 6.20 -9.79
C GLY A 63 9.93 5.17 -8.85
N MET A 64 9.18 5.61 -7.83
CA MET A 64 8.49 4.70 -6.91
C MET A 64 7.20 4.15 -7.52
N ASP A 65 6.87 2.91 -7.16
CA ASP A 65 5.61 2.22 -7.41
C ASP A 65 4.99 1.65 -6.12
N HIS A 66 3.72 1.27 -6.15
CA HIS A 66 3.04 0.66 -4.99
C HIS A 66 3.75 -0.62 -4.51
N ALA A 67 4.43 -1.34 -5.40
CA ALA A 67 5.24 -2.51 -5.05
C ALA A 67 6.41 -2.15 -4.10
N ASP A 68 6.95 -0.94 -4.18
CA ASP A 68 8.07 -0.52 -3.34
C ASP A 68 7.67 -0.41 -1.86
N TYR A 69 6.41 -0.10 -1.56
CA TYR A 69 5.91 -0.15 -0.18
C TYR A 69 6.04 -1.55 0.43
N VAL A 70 5.83 -2.59 -0.38
CA VAL A 70 5.98 -4.00 0.05
C VAL A 70 7.46 -4.36 0.19
N LEU A 71 8.30 -3.90 -0.75
CA LEU A 71 9.74 -4.14 -0.71
C LEU A 71 10.41 -3.47 0.49
N MET A 72 9.98 -2.26 0.86
CA MET A 72 10.47 -1.55 2.05
C MET A 72 10.13 -2.26 3.36
N HIS A 73 9.01 -3.00 3.40
CA HIS A 73 8.63 -3.80 4.58
C HIS A 73 9.40 -5.12 4.69
N ALA A 74 10.01 -5.60 3.60
CA ALA A 74 10.76 -6.84 3.62
C ALA A 74 11.96 -6.76 4.60
N PRO A 75 12.27 -7.84 5.34
CA PRO A 75 11.73 -9.20 5.21
C PRO A 75 10.50 -9.49 6.10
N LYS A 76 9.85 -8.47 6.66
CA LYS A 76 8.72 -8.68 7.59
C LYS A 76 7.48 -9.22 6.84
N PRO A 77 6.62 -10.02 7.50
CA PRO A 77 5.44 -10.59 6.87
C PRO A 77 4.45 -9.53 6.34
N ALA A 78 4.03 -9.70 5.08
CA ALA A 78 2.93 -8.96 4.46
C ALA A 78 1.98 -9.89 3.72
N LEU A 79 0.66 -9.64 3.83
CA LEU A 79 -0.40 -10.33 3.09
C LEU A 79 -1.18 -9.32 2.25
N ILE A 80 -1.07 -9.41 0.92
CA ILE A 80 -1.80 -8.52 0.01
C ILE A 80 -3.23 -9.05 -0.18
N LEU A 81 -4.22 -8.31 0.30
CA LEU A 81 -5.64 -8.66 0.18
C LEU A 81 -6.24 -8.02 -1.08
N ALA A 82 -5.89 -8.58 -2.24
CA ALA A 82 -6.38 -8.11 -3.54
C ALA A 82 -7.77 -8.70 -3.88
N ALA A 83 -8.63 -7.90 -4.52
CA ALA A 83 -9.93 -8.34 -5.02
C ALA A 83 -9.99 -8.38 -6.55
N LYS A 84 -10.78 -9.30 -7.11
CA LYS A 84 -10.84 -9.54 -8.56
C LYS A 84 -11.51 -8.42 -9.38
N LYS A 85 -12.36 -7.61 -8.75
CA LYS A 85 -13.12 -6.52 -9.39
C LYS A 85 -12.96 -5.23 -8.57
N ASP A 86 -11.71 -4.96 -8.20
CA ASP A 86 -11.37 -3.83 -7.34
C ASP A 86 -11.42 -2.49 -8.09
N PHE A 87 -11.53 -1.40 -7.32
CA PHE A 87 -11.25 -0.08 -7.85
C PHE A 87 -9.79 0.03 -8.30
N PHE A 88 -8.88 -0.53 -7.51
CA PHE A 88 -7.44 -0.65 -7.77
C PHE A 88 -7.15 -1.97 -8.47
N GLU A 89 -7.43 -2.03 -9.77
CA GLU A 89 -7.25 -3.24 -10.55
C GLU A 89 -5.78 -3.62 -10.68
N THR A 90 -5.45 -4.90 -10.51
CA THR A 90 -4.07 -5.44 -10.57
C THR A 90 -3.75 -6.18 -11.86
N ARG A 91 -4.70 -6.27 -12.80
CA ARG A 91 -4.58 -6.94 -14.10
C ARG A 91 -5.07 -6.04 -15.21
#